data_AF-A0A7L4GDV8-F1
#
_entry.id   AF-A0A7L4GDV8-F1
#
_cell.length_a   1.000
_cell.length_b   1.000
_cell.length_c   1.000
_cell.angle_alpha   90.00
_cell.angle_beta   90.00
_cell.angle_gamma   90.00
#
_symmetry.space_group_name_H-M   'P 1'
#
loop_
_entity.id
_entity.type
_entity.pdbx_description
1 polymer ?
#
loop_
_entity_poly.entity_id
_entity_poly.type
_entity_poly.pdbx_seq_one_letter_code
_entity_poly.pdbx_strand_id
1 'polypeptide(L)'
;EISRIWSSTTKYIRRQLLQKRAVEIGIGTFAVVPAHATVGEGKVLPVERPVFKVCRMLRTFYKLKCQKTKIPGETVSFPLDFESIAADIHFRPKIVEQCIHETLLFFAGVLHDNKEVEFTFK
;
A
#
# COMPACT_ATOMS: atom_id res chain seq x y z
N GLU A 1 7.49 -5.73 -18.23
CA GLU A 1 6.00 -5.65 -18.06
C GLU A 1 5.59 -5.40 -16.62
N ILE A 2 6.16 -6.11 -15.65
CA ILE A 2 5.89 -5.95 -14.21
C ILE A 2 6.05 -4.50 -13.74
N SER A 3 7.10 -3.79 -14.18
CA SER A 3 7.32 -2.37 -13.86
C SER A 3 6.17 -1.47 -14.35
N ARG A 4 5.58 -1.74 -15.53
CA ARG A 4 4.43 -0.97 -16.06
C ARG A 4 3.17 -1.22 -15.23
N ILE A 5 2.93 -2.48 -14.84
CA ILE A 5 1.82 -2.86 -13.97
C ILE A 5 1.93 -2.12 -12.64
N TRP A 6 3.07 -2.26 -11.95
CA TRP A 6 3.28 -1.60 -10.66
C TRP A 6 3.28 -0.08 -10.74
N SER A 7 3.80 0.51 -11.82
CA SER A 7 3.69 1.96 -12.06
C SER A 7 2.22 2.43 -12.13
N SER A 8 1.37 1.67 -12.82
CA SER A 8 -0.07 1.98 -12.89
C SER A 8 -0.79 1.71 -11.56
N THR A 9 -0.46 0.62 -10.86
CA THR A 9 -0.97 0.33 -9.51
C THR A 9 -0.61 1.43 -8.52
N THR A 10 0.64 1.91 -8.51
CA THR A 10 1.07 3.03 -7.66
C THR A 10 0.31 4.31 -8.01
N LYS A 11 0.12 4.60 -9.30
CA LYS A 11 -0.69 5.74 -9.76
C LYS A 11 -2.14 5.62 -9.30
N TYR A 12 -2.74 4.43 -9.34
CA TYR A 12 -4.08 4.16 -8.82
C TYR A 12 -4.15 4.40 -7.32
N ILE A 13 -3.26 3.78 -6.53
CA ILE A 13 -3.21 3.94 -5.06
C ILE A 13 -3.08 5.42 -4.69
N ARG A 14 -2.17 6.14 -5.34
CA ARG A 14 -1.99 7.58 -5.09
C ARG A 14 -3.26 8.37 -5.35
N ARG A 15 -4.00 8.08 -6.43
CA ARG A 15 -5.29 8.73 -6.72
C ARG A 15 -6.33 8.44 -5.63
N GLN A 16 -6.44 7.20 -5.16
CA GLN A 16 -7.36 6.84 -4.07
C GLN A 16 -7.00 7.54 -2.75
N LEU A 17 -5.71 7.61 -2.41
CA LEU A 17 -5.22 8.28 -1.20
C LEU A 17 -5.49 9.78 -1.21
N LEU A 18 -5.36 10.45 -2.37
CA LEU A 18 -5.72 11.86 -2.53
C LEU A 18 -7.22 12.10 -2.27
N GLN A 19 -8.06 11.09 -2.55
CA GLN A 19 -9.49 11.11 -2.26
C GLN A 19 -9.84 10.60 -0.86
N LYS A 20 -8.84 10.43 0.03
CA LYS A 20 -9.01 9.92 1.41
C LYS A 20 -9.58 8.51 1.50
N ARG A 21 -9.43 7.71 0.44
CA ARG A 21 -9.85 6.32 0.40
C ARG A 21 -8.68 5.42 0.78
N ALA A 22 -8.94 4.44 1.64
CA ALA A 22 -7.96 3.41 1.92
C ALA A 22 -7.97 2.34 0.82
N VAL A 23 -6.80 1.79 0.51
CA VAL A 23 -6.64 0.75 -0.52
C VAL A 23 -6.01 -0.48 0.11
N GLU A 24 -6.75 -1.58 0.10
CA GLU A 24 -6.28 -2.90 0.51
C GLU A 24 -5.64 -3.62 -0.69
N ILE A 25 -4.41 -4.09 -0.48
CA ILE A 25 -3.62 -4.80 -1.49
C ILE A 25 -3.33 -6.24 -1.05
N GLY A 26 -4.12 -6.83 -0.15
CA GLY A 26 -3.91 -8.19 0.37
C GLY A 26 -2.88 -8.30 1.50
N ILE A 27 -1.65 -7.82 1.30
CA ILE A 27 -0.61 -7.85 2.37
C ILE A 27 -0.78 -6.72 3.41
N GLY A 28 -1.65 -5.76 3.12
CA GLY A 28 -1.90 -4.61 3.98
C GLY A 28 -2.74 -3.55 3.29
N THR A 29 -2.86 -2.41 3.96
CA THR A 29 -3.73 -1.31 3.57
C THR A 29 -2.93 -0.01 3.51
N PHE A 30 -3.01 0.70 2.40
CA PHE A 30 -2.59 2.08 2.29
C PHE A 30 -3.72 3.00 2.75
N ALA A 31 -3.40 4.01 3.55
CA ALA A 31 -4.36 5.04 3.95
C ALA A 31 -3.66 6.37 4.19
N VAL A 32 -4.44 7.45 4.26
CA VAL A 32 -3.97 8.74 4.76
C VAL A 32 -4.49 8.90 6.19
N VAL A 33 -3.62 9.28 7.12
CA VAL A 33 -4.00 9.50 8.53
C VAL A 33 -3.63 10.91 8.97
N PRO A 34 -4.43 11.53 9.85
CA PRO A 34 -4.05 12.76 10.53
C PRO A 34 -2.76 12.56 11.34
N ALA A 35 -1.88 13.55 11.29
CA ALA A 35 -0.63 13.59 12.02
C ALA A 35 -0.30 15.05 12.40
N HIS A 36 0.77 15.21 13.17
CA HIS A 36 1.25 16.52 13.60
C HIS A 36 2.72 16.64 13.20
N ALA A 37 3.07 17.75 12.54
CA ALA A 37 4.44 18.10 12.24
C ALA A 37 4.88 19.26 13.15
N THR A 38 6.04 19.11 13.78
CA THR A 38 6.67 20.22 14.50
C THR A 38 7.36 21.12 13.49
N VAL A 39 7.00 22.39 13.48
CA VAL A 39 7.66 23.44 12.70
C VAL A 39 8.50 24.33 13.61
N GLY A 40 9.22 25.31 13.04
CA GLY A 40 10.06 26.23 13.81
C GLY A 40 9.33 26.86 15.00
N GLU A 41 10.09 27.15 16.07
CA GLU A 41 9.59 27.69 17.34
C GLU A 41 8.64 26.75 18.11
N GLY A 42 8.71 25.43 17.86
CA GLY A 42 7.92 24.44 18.60
C GLY A 42 6.42 24.45 18.27
N LYS A 43 6.02 25.20 17.24
CA LYS A 43 4.64 25.21 16.72
C LYS A 43 4.30 23.85 16.12
N VAL A 44 3.06 23.41 16.32
CA VAL A 44 2.56 22.13 15.80
C VAL A 44 1.55 22.40 14.69
N LEU A 45 1.82 21.87 13.51
CA LEU A 45 0.94 21.95 12.35
C LEU A 45 0.19 20.62 12.17
N PRO A 46 -1.15 20.62 12.08
CA PRO A 46 -1.89 19.44 11.65
C PRO A 46 -1.55 19.14 10.20
N VAL A 47 -1.11 17.92 9.94
CA VAL A 47 -0.76 17.43 8.61
C VAL A 47 -1.45 16.09 8.36
N GLU A 48 -1.37 15.63 7.13
CA GLU A 48 -1.83 14.31 6.75
C GLU A 48 -0.67 13.55 6.15
N ARG A 49 -0.50 12.29 6.56
CA ARG A 49 0.59 11.45 6.05
C ARG A 49 0.05 10.15 5.47
N PRO A 50 0.57 9.68 4.33
CA PRO A 50 0.30 8.34 3.85
C PRO A 50 0.96 7.33 4.79
N VAL A 51 0.28 6.22 5.03
CA VAL A 51 0.75 5.11 5.84
C VAL A 51 0.43 3.80 5.17
N PHE A 52 1.29 2.80 5.40
CA PHE A 52 1.01 1.42 5.05
C PHE A 52 0.86 0.61 6.34
N LYS A 53 -0.31 -0.02 6.51
CA LYS A 53 -0.61 -0.88 7.63
C LYS A 53 -0.61 -2.34 7.17
N VAL A 54 0.42 -3.08 7.55
CA VAL A 54 0.50 -4.53 7.31
C VAL A 54 -0.71 -5.24 7.90
N CYS A 55 -1.27 -6.21 7.17
CA CYS A 55 -2.45 -6.93 7.62
C CYS A 55 -2.17 -7.75 8.88
N ARG A 56 -3.21 -7.98 9.70
CA ARG A 56 -3.06 -8.65 11.01
C ARG A 56 -2.47 -10.05 10.89
N MET A 57 -2.81 -10.76 9.81
CA MET A 57 -2.35 -12.13 9.55
C MET A 57 -0.83 -12.16 9.41
N LEU A 58 -0.26 -11.39 8.47
CA LEU A 58 1.18 -11.34 8.24
C LEU A 58 1.95 -10.83 9.46
N ARG A 59 1.43 -9.81 10.16
CA ARG A 59 2.06 -9.30 11.38
C ARG A 59 2.16 -10.38 12.47
N THR A 60 1.10 -11.17 12.64
CA THR A 60 1.07 -12.25 13.65
C THR A 60 1.96 -13.41 13.24
N PHE A 61 1.83 -13.86 11.99
CA PHE A 61 2.53 -15.02 11.46
C PHE A 61 4.05 -14.81 11.44
N TYR A 62 4.51 -13.67 10.93
CA TYR A 62 5.93 -13.33 10.86
C TYR A 62 6.46 -12.55 12.08
N LYS A 63 5.66 -12.40 13.14
CA LYS A 63 6.03 -11.67 14.38
C LYS A 63 6.61 -10.27 14.13
N LEU A 64 6.08 -9.56 13.13
CA LEU A 64 6.62 -8.28 12.67
C LEU A 64 6.41 -7.17 13.71
N LYS A 65 7.48 -6.43 14.00
CA LYS A 65 7.43 -5.23 14.85
C LYS A 65 7.00 -4.01 14.01
N CYS A 66 5.69 -3.89 13.74
CA CYS A 66 5.14 -2.72 13.04
C CYS A 66 4.77 -1.61 14.02
N GLN A 67 5.01 -0.35 13.63
CA GLN A 67 4.50 0.81 14.38
C GLN A 67 2.96 0.75 14.48
N LYS A 68 2.41 1.05 15.66
CA LYS A 68 0.95 1.07 15.88
C LYS A 68 0.31 2.29 15.22
N THR A 69 0.19 2.26 13.91
CA THR A 69 -0.58 3.27 13.18
C THR A 69 -2.06 2.89 13.19
N LYS A 70 -2.90 3.77 13.74
CA LYS A 70 -4.36 3.62 13.71
C LYS A 70 -4.89 4.36 12.48
N ILE A 71 -5.51 3.61 11.57
CA ILE A 71 -6.35 4.18 10.51
C ILE A 71 -7.70 4.52 11.17
N PRO A 72 -8.25 5.73 10.96
CA PRO A 72 -9.57 6.10 11.47
C PRO A 72 -10.64 5.07 11.08
N GLY A 73 -11.57 4.76 11.99
CA GLY A 73 -12.59 3.73 11.77
C GLY A 73 -13.60 4.08 10.67
N GLU A 74 -13.75 5.36 10.38
CA GLU A 74 -14.59 5.91 9.31
C GLU A 74 -13.96 5.82 7.91
N THR A 75 -12.66 5.50 7.82
CA THR A 75 -11.98 5.38 6.53
C THR A 75 -12.45 4.13 5.80
N VAL A 76 -13.19 4.33 4.70
CA VAL A 76 -13.63 3.23 3.84
C VAL A 76 -12.42 2.65 3.09
N SER A 77 -12.24 1.33 3.22
CA SER A 77 -11.19 0.55 2.55
C SER A 77 -11.77 -0.18 1.36
N PHE A 78 -11.08 -0.09 0.21
CA PHE A 78 -11.46 -0.77 -1.02
C PHE A 78 -10.32 -1.68 -1.51
N PRO A 79 -10.63 -2.84 -2.12
CA PRO A 79 -9.61 -3.62 -2.81
C PRO A 79 -9.09 -2.86 -4.04
N LEU A 80 -7.99 -3.34 -4.62
CA LEU A 80 -7.52 -2.86 -5.92
C LEU A 80 -8.59 -3.08 -7.01
N ASP A 81 -8.84 -2.05 -7.79
CA ASP A 81 -9.64 -2.13 -9.00
C ASP A 81 -8.75 -2.53 -10.18
N PHE A 82 -8.66 -3.84 -10.43
CA PHE A 82 -7.82 -4.38 -11.50
C PHE A 82 -8.29 -3.98 -12.90
N GLU A 83 -9.60 -3.74 -13.09
CA GLU A 83 -10.16 -3.25 -14.35
C GLU A 83 -9.63 -1.85 -14.66
N SER A 84 -9.72 -0.94 -13.68
CA SER A 84 -9.21 0.43 -13.82
C SER A 84 -7.70 0.48 -14.06
N ILE A 85 -6.94 -0.33 -13.32
CA ILE A 85 -5.47 -0.40 -13.49
C ILE A 85 -5.13 -0.96 -14.87
N ALA A 86 -5.79 -2.04 -15.30
CA ALA A 86 -5.51 -2.67 -16.59
C ALA A 86 -5.85 -1.77 -17.77
N ALA A 87 -6.94 -1.00 -17.67
CA ALA A 87 -7.33 -0.02 -18.68
C ALA A 87 -6.27 1.08 -18.89
N ASP A 88 -5.63 1.58 -17.81
CA ASP A 88 -4.60 2.64 -17.87
C ASP A 88 -3.34 2.21 -18.66
N ILE A 89 -3.08 0.91 -18.78
CA ILE A 89 -1.91 0.35 -19.49
C ILE A 89 -2.26 -0.59 -20.66
N HIS A 90 -3.54 -0.71 -21.01
CA HIS A 90 -4.08 -1.57 -22.07
C HIS A 90 -3.72 -3.05 -21.91
N PHE A 91 -3.77 -3.55 -20.67
CA PHE A 91 -3.54 -4.96 -20.35
C PHE A 91 -4.87 -5.68 -20.10
N ARG A 92 -4.83 -7.02 -20.08
CA ARG A 92 -5.97 -7.82 -19.61
C ARG A 92 -6.04 -7.75 -18.07
N PRO A 93 -7.21 -7.48 -17.46
CA PRO A 93 -7.36 -7.40 -15.99
C PRO A 93 -6.79 -8.61 -15.25
N LYS A 94 -7.05 -9.82 -15.76
CA LYS A 94 -6.52 -11.06 -15.19
C LYS A 94 -4.98 -11.12 -15.14
N ILE A 95 -4.29 -10.55 -16.13
CA ILE A 95 -2.82 -10.50 -16.16
C ILE A 95 -2.30 -9.52 -15.10
N VAL A 96 -2.97 -8.38 -14.95
CA VAL A 96 -2.65 -7.38 -13.91
C VAL A 96 -2.85 -7.96 -12.51
N GLU A 97 -4.01 -8.58 -12.28
CA GLU A 97 -4.34 -9.25 -11.01
C GLU A 97 -3.30 -10.31 -10.65
N GLN A 98 -3.02 -11.24 -11.58
CA GLN A 98 -2.06 -12.32 -11.35
C GLN A 98 -0.66 -11.78 -11.05
N CYS A 99 -0.18 -10.81 -11.83
CA CYS A 99 1.13 -10.20 -11.62
C CYS A 99 1.26 -9.53 -10.23
N ILE A 100 0.22 -8.80 -9.81
CA ILE A 100 0.20 -8.14 -8.50
C ILE A 100 0.19 -9.19 -7.39
N HIS A 101 -0.69 -10.19 -7.46
CA HIS A 101 -0.77 -11.25 -6.45
C HIS A 101 0.52 -12.05 -6.33
N GLU A 102 1.15 -12.45 -7.44
CA GLU A 102 2.43 -13.18 -7.42
C GLU A 102 3.56 -12.35 -6.80
N THR A 103 3.66 -11.06 -7.16
CA THR A 103 4.66 -10.16 -6.58
C THR A 103 4.45 -10.01 -5.07
N LEU A 104 3.21 -9.87 -4.63
CA LEU A 104 2.87 -9.72 -3.22
C LEU A 104 3.06 -11.01 -2.41
N LEU A 105 2.80 -12.17 -3.01
CA LEU A 105 3.08 -13.46 -2.42
C LEU A 105 4.59 -13.63 -2.22
N PHE A 106 5.39 -13.26 -3.22
CA PHE A 106 6.84 -13.27 -3.09
C PHE A 106 7.30 -12.33 -1.97
N PHE A 107 6.78 -11.10 -1.90
CA PHE A 107 7.06 -10.18 -0.80
C PHE A 107 6.67 -10.77 0.57
N ALA A 108 5.51 -11.40 0.66
CA ALA A 108 5.08 -12.04 1.90
C ALA A 108 6.03 -13.17 2.32
N GLY A 109 6.57 -13.95 1.38
CA GLY A 109 7.55 -15.00 1.68
C GLY A 109 8.86 -14.46 2.25
N VAL A 110 9.37 -13.36 1.69
CA VAL A 110 10.65 -12.77 2.12
C VAL A 110 10.55 -11.93 3.40
N LEU A 111 9.34 -11.47 3.78
CA LEU A 111 9.11 -10.80 5.07
C LEU A 111 9.50 -11.67 6.29
N HIS A 112 9.52 -13.00 6.12
CA HIS A 112 9.96 -13.94 7.15
C HIS A 112 11.38 -13.64 7.66
N ASP A 113 12.29 -13.23 6.78
CA ASP A 113 13.71 -13.13 7.09
C ASP A 113 14.09 -11.81 7.78
N ASN A 114 13.12 -10.90 7.98
CA ASN A 114 13.31 -9.55 8.52
C ASN A 114 14.45 -8.77 7.84
N LYS A 115 14.70 -9.06 6.56
CA LYS A 115 15.66 -8.37 5.70
C LYS A 115 14.94 -7.28 4.93
N GLU A 116 15.67 -6.21 4.64
CA GLU A 116 15.23 -5.23 3.66
C GLU A 116 15.17 -5.91 2.28
N VAL A 117 14.04 -5.76 1.60
CA VAL A 117 13.83 -6.33 0.27
C VAL A 117 13.50 -5.22 -0.69
N GLU A 118 14.36 -5.04 -1.67
CA GLU A 118 14.13 -4.18 -2.81
C GLU A 118 13.81 -5.03 -4.04
N PHE A 119 12.71 -4.71 -4.72
CA PHE A 119 12.41 -5.31 -6.02
C PHE A 119 12.86 -4.36 -7.13
N THR A 120 13.93 -4.73 -7.82
CA THR A 120 14.35 -4.03 -9.02
C THR A 120 13.76 -4.73 -10.25
N PHE A 121 12.69 -4.16 -10.80
CA PHE A 121 12.14 -4.60 -12.09
C PHE A 121 12.79 -3.78 -13.21
N LYS A 122 13.56 -4.45 -14.09
CA LYS A 122 14.10 -3.84 -15.32
C LYS A 122 13.03 -3.74 -16.40
#